data_AF-A0A956IBC8-F1
#
_entry.id   AF-A0A956IBC8-F1
#
_cell.length_a   1.000
_cell.length_b   1.000
_cell.length_c   1.000
_cell.angle_alpha   90.00
_cell.angle_beta   90.00
_cell.angle_gamma   90.00
#
_symmetry.space_group_name_H-M   'P 1'
#
loop_
_entity.id
_entity.type
_entity.pdbx_description
1 polymer ?
#
loop_
_entity_poly.entity_id
_entity_poly.type
_entity_poly.pdbx_seq_one_letter_code
_entity_poly.pdbx_strand_id
1 'polypeptide(L)'
;MPGSKSLLPPPAAEFPEEHLRRALQAKEAKQRLREAEAGLAFDPEELAPDTQVLLLRQAYLAHVELRQLRRAVEVADAMAAVGPLKDFAYTDKARALQALGELHEAIEAQRLAARNAPPQRRSFHFWSLATLQHFVGDVEGAEASLKRGLRLAKRDRPLLKAHLAYVRLEAGLAVRELDVVLEDLVASPNGQGYGQYLLGMIAWTIGDRAKAALHLRAFLRRNASLDEAKRLTLREELRRARVALAKIESV
;
A
#
# COMPACT_ATOMS: atom_id res chain seq x y z
N MET A 1 -43.24 -21.24 -46.39
CA MET A 1 -42.76 -20.28 -45.38
C MET A 1 -42.45 -21.03 -44.10
N PRO A 2 -41.21 -21.49 -43.87
CA PRO A 2 -40.82 -22.05 -42.58
C PRO A 2 -40.49 -20.91 -41.62
N GLY A 3 -41.09 -20.95 -40.42
CA GLY A 3 -40.94 -19.95 -39.38
C GLY A 3 -39.50 -19.83 -38.89
N SER A 4 -38.98 -18.61 -38.96
CA SER A 4 -37.78 -18.15 -38.29
C SER A 4 -37.95 -18.35 -36.78
N LYS A 5 -37.36 -19.42 -36.24
CA LYS A 5 -37.09 -19.50 -34.79
C LYS A 5 -36.01 -18.46 -34.51
N SER A 6 -36.41 -17.39 -33.83
CA SER A 6 -35.49 -16.46 -33.18
C SER A 6 -34.56 -17.27 -32.27
N LEU A 7 -33.32 -17.47 -32.74
CA LEU A 7 -32.21 -17.94 -31.92
C LEU A 7 -31.81 -16.75 -31.05
N LEU A 8 -32.46 -16.62 -29.89
CA LEU A 8 -31.81 -15.91 -28.79
C LEU A 8 -30.44 -16.59 -28.58
N PRO A 9 -29.34 -15.81 -28.50
CA PRO A 9 -28.06 -16.40 -28.15
C PRO A 9 -28.22 -17.14 -26.83
N PRO A 10 -27.57 -18.31 -26.65
CA PRO A 10 -27.58 -18.99 -25.36
C PRO A 10 -27.17 -17.99 -24.28
N PRO A 11 -27.71 -18.09 -23.04
CA PRO A 11 -27.19 -17.30 -21.93
C PRO A 11 -25.67 -17.50 -21.92
N ALA A 12 -24.92 -16.41 -22.08
CA ALA A 12 -23.47 -16.49 -22.14
C ALA A 12 -23.02 -17.28 -20.91
N ALA A 13 -22.32 -18.40 -21.11
CA ALA A 13 -21.74 -19.13 -20.01
C ALA A 13 -20.97 -18.11 -19.16
N GLU A 14 -21.40 -17.90 -17.92
CA GLU A 14 -20.69 -17.00 -17.03
C GLU A 14 -19.33 -17.68 -16.76
N PHE A 15 -18.24 -16.97 -17.01
CA PHE A 15 -16.88 -17.44 -16.73
C PHE A 15 -16.32 -16.68 -15.53
N PRO A 16 -15.36 -17.23 -14.77
CA PRO A 16 -14.72 -16.52 -13.65
C PRO A 16 -14.18 -15.14 -14.03
N GLU A 17 -13.64 -14.98 -15.24
CA GLU A 17 -13.10 -13.73 -15.77
C GLU A 17 -14.18 -12.65 -15.94
N GLU A 18 -15.42 -13.04 -16.25
CA GLU A 18 -16.53 -12.11 -16.40
C GLU A 18 -16.99 -11.56 -15.03
N HIS A 19 -16.99 -12.41 -14.00
CA HIS A 19 -17.18 -11.97 -12.62
C HIS A 19 -16.04 -11.08 -12.15
N LEU A 20 -14.78 -11.41 -12.49
CA LEU A 20 -13.64 -10.54 -12.18
C LEU A 20 -13.80 -9.16 -12.83
N ARG A 21 -14.21 -9.12 -14.10
CA ARG A 21 -14.48 -7.88 -14.84
C ARG A 21 -15.56 -7.05 -14.13
N ARG A 22 -16.66 -7.67 -13.71
CA ARG A 22 -17.74 -7.00 -12.96
C ARG A 22 -17.27 -6.50 -11.59
N ALA A 23 -16.49 -7.30 -10.86
CA ALA A 23 -15.91 -6.91 -9.58
C ALA A 23 -14.98 -5.69 -9.70
N LEU A 24 -14.12 -5.65 -10.73
CA LEU A 24 -13.24 -4.50 -11.02
C LEU A 24 -14.01 -3.22 -11.36
N GLN A 25 -15.19 -3.35 -11.99
CA GLN A 25 -16.04 -2.24 -12.38
C GLN A 25 -17.03 -1.80 -11.29
N ALA A 26 -17.17 -2.59 -10.23
CA ALA A 26 -18.11 -2.33 -9.16
C ALA A 26 -17.75 -1.05 -8.39
N LYS A 27 -18.72 -0.14 -8.31
CA LYS A 27 -18.59 1.14 -7.57
C LYS A 27 -18.77 0.96 -6.07
N GLU A 28 -19.53 -0.06 -5.66
CA GLU A 28 -19.85 -0.34 -4.27
C GLU A 28 -19.09 -1.58 -3.78
N ALA A 29 -18.55 -1.50 -2.57
CA ALA A 29 -17.84 -2.61 -1.93
C ALA A 29 -18.67 -3.90 -1.88
N LYS A 30 -19.96 -3.80 -1.56
CA LYS A 30 -20.86 -4.98 -1.51
C LYS A 30 -21.05 -5.62 -2.87
N GLN A 31 -21.17 -4.82 -3.93
CA GLN A 31 -21.27 -5.36 -5.29
C GLN A 31 -19.96 -6.01 -5.70
N ARG A 32 -18.82 -5.36 -5.43
CA ARG A 32 -17.49 -5.92 -5.69
C ARG A 32 -17.32 -7.28 -5.02
N LEU A 33 -17.71 -7.37 -3.74
CA LEU A 33 -17.61 -8.61 -2.98
C LEU A 33 -18.47 -9.71 -3.59
N ARG A 34 -19.75 -9.43 -3.88
CA ARG A 34 -20.66 -10.41 -4.50
C ARG A 34 -20.12 -10.97 -5.81
N GLU A 35 -19.61 -10.11 -6.69
CA GLU A 35 -19.04 -10.55 -7.97
C GLU A 35 -17.76 -11.35 -7.76
N ALA A 36 -16.88 -10.92 -6.83
CA ALA A 36 -15.68 -11.66 -6.50
C ALA A 36 -16.01 -13.07 -5.95
N GLU A 37 -16.96 -13.16 -5.02
CA GLU A 37 -17.43 -14.43 -4.44
C GLU A 37 -18.09 -15.33 -5.47
N ALA A 38 -18.90 -14.76 -6.38
CA ALA A 38 -19.51 -15.52 -7.48
C ALA A 38 -18.45 -16.12 -8.40
N GLY A 39 -17.42 -15.35 -8.78
CA GLY A 39 -16.31 -15.86 -9.58
C GLY A 39 -15.47 -16.92 -8.85
N LEU A 40 -15.34 -16.82 -7.52
CA LEU A 40 -14.62 -17.80 -6.69
C LEU A 40 -15.42 -19.08 -6.43
N ALA A 41 -16.72 -19.10 -6.72
CA ALA A 41 -17.59 -20.27 -6.54
C ALA A 41 -17.55 -21.26 -7.73
N PHE A 42 -16.82 -20.92 -8.80
CA PHE A 42 -16.57 -21.83 -9.92
C PHE A 42 -15.72 -23.03 -9.51
N ASP A 43 -15.76 -24.08 -10.32
CA ASP A 43 -14.93 -25.26 -10.10
C ASP A 43 -13.44 -24.87 -10.09
N PRO A 44 -12.64 -25.33 -9.10
CA PRO A 44 -11.20 -25.11 -9.08
C PRO A 44 -10.48 -25.49 -10.38
N GLU A 45 -10.97 -26.47 -11.14
CA GLU A 45 -10.40 -26.87 -12.43
C GLU A 45 -10.63 -25.83 -13.54
N GLU A 46 -11.69 -25.03 -13.42
CA GLU A 46 -12.04 -23.96 -14.36
C GLU A 46 -11.39 -22.62 -13.96
N LEU A 47 -10.84 -22.53 -12.74
CA LEU A 47 -10.35 -21.30 -12.16
C LEU A 47 -8.83 -21.17 -12.27
N ALA A 48 -8.36 -20.44 -13.29
CA ALA A 48 -6.95 -20.15 -13.44
C ALA A 48 -6.37 -19.45 -12.17
N PRO A 49 -5.17 -19.83 -11.67
CA PRO A 49 -4.60 -19.25 -10.44
C PRO A 49 -4.46 -17.72 -10.48
N ASP A 50 -4.16 -17.14 -11.64
CA ASP A 50 -4.08 -15.69 -11.84
C ASP A 50 -5.47 -15.03 -11.70
N THR A 51 -6.52 -15.64 -12.28
CA THR A 51 -7.91 -15.16 -12.12
C THR A 51 -8.35 -15.28 -10.66
N GLN A 52 -8.04 -16.41 -10.00
CA GLN A 52 -8.35 -16.64 -8.60
C GLN A 52 -7.73 -15.58 -7.68
N VAL A 53 -6.43 -15.29 -7.82
CA VAL A 53 -5.77 -14.30 -6.95
C VAL A 53 -6.31 -12.89 -7.21
N LEU A 54 -6.71 -12.57 -8.44
CA LEU A 54 -7.30 -11.28 -8.78
C LEU A 54 -8.72 -11.12 -8.22
N LEU A 55 -9.54 -12.18 -8.25
CA LEU A 55 -10.85 -12.21 -7.59
C LEU A 55 -10.72 -12.07 -6.07
N LEU A 56 -9.82 -12.86 -5.46
CA LEU A 56 -9.52 -12.71 -4.03
C LEU A 56 -9.03 -11.30 -3.70
N ARG A 57 -8.21 -10.67 -4.55
CA ARG A 57 -7.81 -9.28 -4.36
C ARG A 57 -9.01 -8.33 -4.37
N GLN A 58 -10.02 -8.56 -5.21
CA GLN A 58 -11.25 -7.76 -5.20
C GLN A 58 -12.05 -7.96 -3.91
N ALA A 59 -12.15 -9.20 -3.42
CA ALA A 59 -12.76 -9.51 -2.12
C ALA A 59 -12.02 -8.84 -0.96
N TYR A 60 -10.69 -8.86 -0.95
CA TYR A 60 -9.85 -8.15 0.03
C TYR A 60 -10.17 -6.66 0.06
N LEU A 61 -10.17 -6.00 -1.10
CA LEU A 61 -10.47 -4.56 -1.20
C LEU A 61 -11.89 -4.26 -0.70
N ALA A 62 -12.85 -5.10 -1.04
CA ALA A 62 -14.22 -4.95 -0.55
C ALA A 62 -14.31 -5.10 0.98
N HIS A 63 -13.65 -6.09 1.58
CA HIS A 63 -13.62 -6.23 3.04
C HIS A 63 -12.93 -5.05 3.72
N VAL A 64 -11.87 -4.49 3.15
CA VAL A 64 -11.23 -3.27 3.67
C VAL A 64 -12.21 -2.10 3.65
N GLU A 65 -12.91 -1.86 2.54
CA GLU A 65 -13.90 -0.79 2.42
C GLU A 65 -15.10 -0.98 3.37
N LEU A 66 -15.49 -2.24 3.62
CA LEU A 66 -16.52 -2.61 4.59
C LEU A 66 -16.01 -2.65 6.04
N ARG A 67 -14.73 -2.32 6.28
CA ARG A 67 -14.05 -2.37 7.60
C ARG A 67 -14.05 -3.74 8.27
N GLN A 68 -14.12 -4.79 7.47
CA GLN A 68 -14.06 -6.19 7.90
C GLN A 68 -12.60 -6.68 7.87
N LEU A 69 -11.73 -6.06 8.66
CA LEU A 69 -10.28 -6.23 8.56
C LEU A 69 -9.81 -7.67 8.83
N ARG A 70 -10.47 -8.41 9.74
CA ARG A 70 -10.17 -9.84 9.98
C ARG A 70 -10.41 -10.68 8.73
N ARG A 71 -11.54 -10.47 8.05
CA ARG A 71 -11.83 -11.13 6.75
C ARG A 71 -10.82 -10.73 5.68
N ALA A 72 -10.39 -9.47 5.67
CA ALA A 72 -9.33 -9.03 4.76
C ALA A 72 -8.00 -9.79 5.00
N VAL A 73 -7.64 -10.07 6.26
CA VAL A 73 -6.46 -10.91 6.58
C VAL A 73 -6.65 -12.34 6.05
N GLU A 74 -7.81 -12.95 6.31
CA GLU A 74 -8.12 -14.32 5.82
C GLU A 74 -8.04 -14.41 4.29
N VAL A 75 -8.59 -13.43 3.58
CA VAL A 75 -8.51 -13.37 2.11
C VAL A 75 -7.07 -13.16 1.64
N ALA A 76 -6.28 -12.34 2.32
CA ALA A 76 -4.87 -12.16 1.98
C ALA A 76 -4.04 -13.44 2.21
N ASP A 77 -4.39 -14.25 3.21
CA ASP A 77 -3.81 -15.58 3.42
C ASP A 77 -4.21 -16.55 2.30
N ALA A 78 -5.47 -16.54 1.89
CA ALA A 78 -5.94 -17.30 0.73
C ALA A 78 -5.18 -16.90 -0.55
N MET A 79 -5.00 -15.60 -0.80
CA MET A 79 -4.21 -15.10 -1.94
C MET A 79 -2.77 -15.63 -1.91
N ALA A 80 -2.13 -15.64 -0.74
CA ALA A 80 -0.76 -16.14 -0.59
C ALA A 80 -0.65 -17.66 -0.85
N ALA A 81 -1.72 -18.41 -0.55
CA ALA A 81 -1.79 -19.85 -0.80
C ALA A 81 -1.91 -20.20 -2.29
N VAL A 82 -2.63 -19.38 -3.09
CA VAL A 82 -2.84 -19.64 -4.54
C VAL A 82 -1.53 -19.65 -5.33
N GLY A 83 -0.59 -18.74 -5.03
CA GLY A 83 0.76 -18.79 -5.61
C GLY A 83 1.21 -17.53 -6.35
N PRO A 84 0.49 -17.08 -7.39
CA PRO A 84 0.81 -15.86 -8.11
C PRO A 84 0.70 -14.63 -7.20
N LEU A 85 1.49 -13.59 -7.49
CA LEU A 85 1.45 -12.29 -6.80
C LEU A 85 1.58 -12.37 -5.25
N LYS A 86 2.28 -13.38 -4.72
CA LYS A 86 2.54 -13.54 -3.27
C LYS A 86 3.05 -12.28 -2.58
N ASP A 87 3.90 -11.49 -3.25
CA ASP A 87 4.44 -10.26 -2.67
C ASP A 87 3.34 -9.23 -2.38
N PHE A 88 2.30 -9.17 -3.23
CA PHE A 88 1.14 -8.35 -2.98
C PHE A 88 0.23 -8.92 -1.89
N ALA A 89 -0.04 -10.23 -1.91
CA ALA A 89 -0.85 -10.90 -0.88
C ALA A 89 -0.32 -10.60 0.53
N TYR A 90 0.99 -10.77 0.72
CA TYR A 90 1.63 -10.47 2.00
C TYR A 90 1.64 -8.97 2.36
N THR A 91 1.73 -8.08 1.37
CA THR A 91 1.62 -6.63 1.62
C THR A 91 0.20 -6.24 2.05
N ASP A 92 -0.81 -6.82 1.42
CA ASP A 92 -2.21 -6.58 1.73
C ASP A 92 -2.56 -7.17 3.11
N LYS A 93 -2.02 -8.35 3.46
CA LYS A 93 -2.05 -8.89 4.83
C LYS A 93 -1.41 -7.93 5.84
N ALA A 94 -0.21 -7.43 5.56
CA ALA A 94 0.50 -6.51 6.45
C ALA A 94 -0.31 -5.24 6.74
N ARG A 95 -0.97 -4.66 5.73
CA ARG A 95 -1.82 -3.48 5.88
C ARG A 95 -3.06 -3.74 6.74
N ALA A 96 -3.74 -4.86 6.52
CA ALA A 96 -4.90 -5.22 7.33
C ALA A 96 -4.52 -5.48 8.79
N LEU A 97 -3.40 -6.16 9.04
CA LEU A 97 -2.86 -6.38 10.39
C LEU A 97 -2.43 -5.07 11.07
N GLN A 98 -1.73 -4.18 10.35
CA GLN A 98 -1.38 -2.85 10.85
C GLN A 98 -2.64 -2.06 11.24
N ALA A 99 -3.70 -2.16 10.44
CA ALA A 99 -4.97 -1.50 10.71
C ALA A 99 -5.66 -2.04 11.97
N LEU A 100 -5.55 -3.35 12.22
CA LEU A 100 -5.99 -4.05 13.43
C LEU A 100 -5.11 -3.73 14.66
N GLY A 101 -3.92 -3.17 14.47
CA GLY A 101 -2.95 -2.91 15.55
C GLY A 101 -2.03 -4.09 15.86
N GLU A 102 -2.06 -5.14 15.04
CA GLU A 102 -1.19 -6.32 15.11
C GLU A 102 0.14 -6.04 14.41
N LEU A 103 0.94 -5.17 15.04
CA LEU A 103 2.11 -4.58 14.41
C LEU A 103 3.25 -5.58 14.20
N HIS A 104 3.41 -6.56 15.11
CA HIS A 104 4.44 -7.58 14.98
C HIS A 104 4.15 -8.49 13.78
N GLU A 105 2.93 -8.98 13.68
CA GLU A 105 2.45 -9.82 12.58
C GLU A 105 2.45 -9.05 11.25
N ALA A 106 2.14 -7.75 11.27
CA ALA A 106 2.24 -6.89 10.09
C ALA A 106 3.68 -6.81 9.56
N ILE A 107 4.67 -6.67 10.45
CA ILE A 107 6.10 -6.67 10.08
C ILE A 107 6.51 -8.03 9.50
N GLU A 108 6.09 -9.14 10.11
CA GLU A 108 6.39 -10.48 9.58
C GLU A 108 5.77 -10.73 8.20
N ALA A 109 4.52 -10.30 8.00
CA ALA A 109 3.88 -10.32 6.69
C ALA A 109 4.67 -9.47 5.68
N GLN A 110 5.09 -8.26 6.03
CA GLN A 110 5.85 -7.41 5.12
C GLN A 110 7.27 -7.96 4.83
N ARG A 111 7.89 -8.71 5.76
CA ARG A 111 9.13 -9.47 5.50
C ARG A 111 8.89 -10.59 4.49
N LEU A 112 7.75 -11.30 4.57
CA LEU A 112 7.35 -12.29 3.57
C LEU A 112 7.11 -11.63 2.20
N ALA A 113 6.50 -10.46 2.15
CA ALA A 113 6.32 -9.70 0.92
C ALA A 113 7.68 -9.40 0.25
N ALA A 114 8.65 -8.87 1.00
CA ALA A 114 9.98 -8.57 0.48
C ALA A 114 10.74 -9.83 0.01
N ARG A 115 10.58 -10.96 0.70
CA ARG A 115 11.18 -12.26 0.31
C ARG A 115 10.62 -12.80 -1.01
N ASN A 116 9.31 -12.65 -1.23
CA ASN A 116 8.62 -13.14 -2.42
C ASN A 116 8.60 -12.13 -3.58
N ALA A 117 9.11 -10.92 -3.37
CA ALA A 117 9.13 -9.89 -4.39
C ALA A 117 10.08 -10.20 -5.54
N PRO A 118 9.66 -9.98 -6.80
CA PRO A 118 10.59 -10.03 -7.92
C PRO A 118 11.57 -8.86 -7.84
N PRO A 119 12.77 -8.98 -8.45
CA PRO A 119 13.87 -8.03 -8.26
C PRO A 119 13.49 -6.56 -8.46
N GLN A 120 12.66 -6.27 -9.46
CA GLN A 120 12.24 -4.91 -9.82
C GLN A 120 11.29 -4.24 -8.81
N ARG A 121 10.64 -5.01 -7.92
CA ARG A 121 9.75 -4.47 -6.86
C ARG A 121 10.36 -4.55 -5.46
N ARG A 122 11.50 -5.23 -5.31
CA ARG A 122 12.05 -5.57 -4.00
C ARG A 122 12.49 -4.34 -3.19
N SER A 123 12.96 -3.27 -3.83
CA SER A 123 13.28 -2.01 -3.14
C SER A 123 12.05 -1.40 -2.47
N PHE A 124 10.92 -1.38 -3.16
CA PHE A 124 9.64 -0.88 -2.65
C PHE A 124 9.14 -1.68 -1.44
N HIS A 125 9.30 -3.00 -1.47
CA HIS A 125 8.90 -3.86 -0.34
C HIS A 125 9.79 -3.67 0.89
N PHE A 126 11.09 -3.46 0.71
CA PHE A 126 11.98 -3.09 1.81
C PHE A 126 11.67 -1.71 2.37
N TRP A 127 11.30 -0.76 1.52
CA TRP A 127 10.86 0.56 1.95
C TRP A 127 9.57 0.48 2.77
N SER A 128 8.58 -0.30 2.32
CA SER A 128 7.33 -0.52 3.07
C SER A 128 7.57 -1.21 4.42
N LEU A 129 8.48 -2.19 4.47
CA LEU A 129 8.92 -2.82 5.71
C LEU A 129 9.54 -1.80 6.67
N ALA A 130 10.43 -0.96 6.16
CA ALA A 130 11.06 0.07 6.97
C ALA A 130 10.06 1.09 7.51
N THR A 131 9.03 1.47 6.75
CA THR A 131 7.96 2.35 7.21
C THR A 131 7.25 1.77 8.43
N LEU A 132 6.88 0.48 8.40
CA LEU A 132 6.24 -0.19 9.53
C LEU A 132 7.17 -0.23 10.75
N GLN A 133 8.43 -0.63 10.55
CA GLN A 133 9.44 -0.67 11.61
C GLN A 133 9.66 0.71 12.25
N HIS A 134 9.74 1.74 11.41
CA HIS A 134 9.91 3.12 11.87
C HIS A 134 8.74 3.55 12.76
N PHE A 135 7.50 3.27 12.35
CA PHE A 135 6.32 3.70 13.10
C PHE A 135 6.13 2.98 14.44
N VAL A 136 6.70 1.78 14.60
CA VAL A 136 6.73 1.07 15.89
C VAL A 136 7.95 1.42 16.74
N GLY A 137 8.84 2.30 16.26
CA GLY A 137 10.06 2.69 16.97
C GLY A 137 11.25 1.73 16.80
N ASP A 138 11.16 0.75 15.91
CA ASP A 138 12.29 -0.12 15.53
C ASP A 138 13.24 0.62 14.57
N VAL A 139 14.01 1.57 15.11
CA VAL A 139 14.93 2.42 14.36
C VAL A 139 16.00 1.59 13.65
N GLU A 140 16.61 0.63 14.35
CA GLU A 140 17.67 -0.21 13.79
C GLU A 140 17.16 -1.08 12.64
N GLY A 141 16.00 -1.70 12.83
CA GLY A 141 15.36 -2.50 11.79
C GLY A 141 14.94 -1.66 10.59
N ALA A 142 14.37 -0.47 10.81
CA ALA A 142 14.02 0.45 9.74
C ALA A 142 15.24 0.87 8.91
N GLU A 143 16.35 1.24 9.57
CA GLU A 143 17.61 1.55 8.90
C GLU A 143 18.13 0.36 8.08
N ALA A 144 18.13 -0.84 8.66
CA ALA A 144 18.62 -2.05 8.00
C ALA A 144 17.81 -2.37 6.74
N SER A 145 16.48 -2.25 6.82
CA SER A 145 15.56 -2.42 5.71
C SER A 145 15.77 -1.35 4.62
N LEU A 146 15.91 -0.07 4.98
CA LEU A 146 16.20 1.00 4.02
C LEU A 146 17.54 0.80 3.32
N LYS A 147 18.59 0.42 4.05
CA LYS A 147 19.91 0.11 3.46
C LYS A 147 19.84 -1.07 2.50
N ARG A 148 19.05 -2.10 2.79
CA ARG A 148 18.77 -3.21 1.86
C ARG A 148 18.04 -2.71 0.61
N GLY A 149 16.99 -1.92 0.79
CA GLY A 149 16.25 -1.30 -0.31
C GLY A 149 17.13 -0.43 -1.20
N LEU A 150 18.01 0.38 -0.61
CA LEU A 150 18.94 1.27 -1.33
C LEU A 150 19.94 0.51 -2.21
N ARG A 151 20.31 -0.73 -1.89
CA ARG A 151 21.17 -1.55 -2.77
C ARG A 151 20.44 -2.01 -4.04
N LEU A 152 19.11 -2.02 -4.03
CA LEU A 152 18.27 -2.48 -5.12
C LEU A 152 17.56 -1.32 -5.84
N ALA A 153 17.47 -0.17 -5.17
CA ALA A 153 16.75 1.00 -5.62
C ALA A 153 17.34 1.55 -6.92
N LYS A 154 16.43 1.92 -7.82
CA LYS A 154 16.75 2.63 -9.07
C LYS A 154 16.10 4.01 -9.01
N ARG A 155 14.88 4.10 -9.54
CA ARG A 155 14.12 5.35 -9.64
C ARG A 155 13.66 5.89 -8.28
N ASP A 156 13.53 5.01 -7.30
CA ASP A 156 13.07 5.28 -5.93
C ASP A 156 14.21 5.62 -4.94
N ARG A 157 15.47 5.63 -5.41
CA ARG A 157 16.64 5.88 -4.55
C ARG A 157 16.56 7.19 -3.76
N PRO A 158 16.15 8.35 -4.33
CA PRO A 158 16.02 9.59 -3.55
C PRO A 158 15.01 9.48 -2.40
N LEU A 159 13.91 8.76 -2.63
CA LEU A 159 12.87 8.54 -1.63
C LEU A 159 13.40 7.72 -0.44
N LEU A 160 14.14 6.64 -0.73
CA LEU A 160 14.71 5.78 0.32
C LEU A 160 15.82 6.50 1.11
N LYS A 161 16.64 7.33 0.45
CA LYS A 161 17.65 8.17 1.13
C LYS A 161 16.97 9.14 2.09
N ALA A 162 15.92 9.84 1.64
CA ALA A 162 15.19 10.78 2.48
C ALA A 162 14.48 10.08 3.64
N HIS A 163 13.89 8.92 3.42
CA HIS A 163 13.28 8.17 4.53
C HIS A 163 14.34 7.72 5.54
N LEU A 164 15.53 7.31 5.09
CA LEU A 164 16.64 6.97 5.99
C LEU A 164 17.11 8.20 6.79
N ALA A 165 17.20 9.36 6.16
CA ALA A 165 17.50 10.61 6.86
C ALA A 165 16.43 10.92 7.92
N TYR A 166 15.16 10.76 7.58
CA TYR A 166 14.05 10.99 8.50
C TYR A 166 14.11 10.07 9.73
N VAL A 167 14.27 8.76 9.53
CA VAL A 167 14.42 7.77 10.63
C VAL A 167 15.56 8.17 11.56
N ARG A 168 16.70 8.59 10.99
CA ARG A 168 17.89 9.00 11.76
C ARG A 168 17.63 10.26 12.58
N LEU A 169 17.02 11.27 11.97
CA LEU A 169 16.72 12.53 12.64
C LEU A 169 15.73 12.34 13.80
N GLU A 170 14.67 11.53 13.62
CA GLU A 170 13.75 11.22 14.74
C GLU A 170 14.46 10.49 15.88
N ALA A 171 15.48 9.68 15.57
CA ALA A 171 16.32 9.01 16.56
C ALA A 171 17.42 9.91 17.17
N GLY A 172 17.45 11.20 16.84
CA GLY A 172 18.48 12.14 17.31
C GLY A 172 19.87 11.90 16.70
N LEU A 173 19.95 11.15 15.62
CA LEU A 173 21.21 10.82 14.95
C LEU A 173 21.53 11.83 13.84
N ALA A 174 22.80 12.18 13.73
CA ALA A 174 23.28 13.06 12.66
C ALA A 174 23.12 12.40 11.27
N VAL A 175 22.74 13.24 10.30
CA VAL A 175 22.67 12.92 8.87
C VAL A 175 23.66 13.80 8.13
N ARG A 176 24.63 13.19 7.46
CA ARG A 176 25.58 13.92 6.60
C ARG A 176 24.89 14.32 5.30
N GLU A 177 25.22 15.51 4.79
CA GLU A 177 24.74 16.01 3.49
C GLU A 177 23.20 15.99 3.39
N LEU A 178 22.53 16.36 4.50
CA LEU A 178 21.06 16.36 4.55
C LEU A 178 20.46 17.27 3.48
N ASP A 179 21.08 18.42 3.22
CA ASP A 179 20.77 19.35 2.14
C ASP A 179 20.76 18.64 0.78
N VAL A 180 21.83 17.91 0.44
CA VAL A 180 21.93 17.15 -0.81
C VAL A 180 20.85 16.08 -0.91
N VAL A 181 20.56 15.37 0.19
CA VAL A 181 19.48 14.36 0.22
C VAL A 181 18.11 14.97 -0.07
N LEU A 182 17.84 16.17 0.46
CA LEU A 182 16.56 16.85 0.25
C LEU A 182 16.47 17.43 -1.17
N GLU A 183 17.54 18.00 -1.70
CA GLU A 183 17.62 18.48 -3.09
C GLU A 183 17.41 17.34 -4.09
N ASP A 184 18.08 16.21 -3.89
CA ASP A 184 17.90 14.97 -4.67
C ASP A 184 16.42 14.54 -4.68
N LEU A 185 15.75 14.55 -3.52
CA LEU A 185 14.34 14.17 -3.42
C LEU A 185 13.44 15.15 -4.17
N VAL A 186 13.64 16.45 -3.98
CA VAL A 186 12.86 17.53 -4.63
C VAL A 186 12.98 17.45 -6.15
N ALA A 187 14.19 17.23 -6.67
CA ALA A 187 14.44 17.11 -8.11
C ALA A 187 13.92 15.78 -8.71
N SER A 188 13.66 14.77 -7.87
CA SER A 188 13.19 13.47 -8.33
C SER A 188 11.67 13.45 -8.62
N PRO A 189 11.20 12.53 -9.49
CA PRO A 189 9.76 12.27 -9.64
C PRO A 189 9.05 11.88 -8.34
N ASN A 190 9.78 11.42 -7.32
CA ASN A 190 9.24 11.02 -6.02
C ASN A 190 9.18 12.18 -5.02
N GLY A 191 9.59 13.41 -5.40
CA GLY A 191 9.45 14.61 -4.55
C GLY A 191 7.99 15.04 -4.35
N GLN A 192 7.08 14.51 -5.15
CA GLN A 192 5.63 14.66 -4.99
C GLN A 192 5.03 13.48 -4.19
N GLY A 193 3.76 13.59 -3.80
CA GLY A 193 3.09 12.50 -3.09
C GLY A 193 3.76 12.20 -1.74
N TYR A 194 4.28 10.98 -1.56
CA TYR A 194 4.96 10.60 -0.33
C TYR A 194 6.25 11.40 -0.10
N GLY A 195 6.91 11.92 -1.14
CA GLY A 195 8.05 12.82 -0.97
C GLY A 195 7.69 14.08 -0.17
N GLN A 196 6.48 14.64 -0.38
CA GLN A 196 6.00 15.80 0.37
C GLN A 196 5.81 15.46 1.86
N TYR A 197 5.41 14.23 2.18
CA TYR A 197 5.36 13.78 3.57
C TYR A 197 6.76 13.77 4.19
N LEU A 198 7.75 13.17 3.53
CA LEU A 198 9.13 13.11 4.05
C LEU A 198 9.76 14.49 4.17
N LEU A 199 9.66 15.34 3.14
CA LEU A 199 10.16 16.71 3.18
C LEU A 199 9.55 17.50 4.34
N GLY A 200 8.23 17.36 4.54
CA GLY A 200 7.52 18.02 5.62
C GLY A 200 7.91 17.52 7.01
N MET A 201 8.02 16.19 7.20
CA MET A 201 8.39 15.61 8.49
C MET A 201 9.87 15.86 8.84
N ILE A 202 10.77 15.85 7.86
CA ILE A 202 12.18 16.22 8.08
C ILE A 202 12.27 17.69 8.48
N ALA A 203 11.62 18.59 7.73
CA ALA A 203 11.59 20.02 8.06
C ALA A 203 11.04 20.27 9.48
N TRP A 204 9.97 19.56 9.85
CA TRP A 204 9.42 19.60 11.20
C TRP A 204 10.44 19.17 12.26
N THR A 205 11.15 18.06 12.01
CA THR A 205 12.12 17.48 12.95
C THR A 205 13.33 18.41 13.18
N ILE A 206 13.77 19.15 12.15
CA ILE A 206 14.88 20.11 12.26
C ILE A 206 14.44 21.52 12.69
N GLY A 207 13.14 21.73 12.93
CA GLY A 207 12.59 23.00 13.42
C GLY A 207 12.22 24.03 12.34
N ASP A 208 12.32 23.71 11.05
CA ASP A 208 11.88 24.58 9.95
C ASP A 208 10.35 24.48 9.77
N ARG A 209 9.62 25.20 10.64
CA ARG A 209 8.15 25.17 10.69
C ARG A 209 7.50 25.65 9.39
N ALA A 210 8.11 26.61 8.71
CA ALA A 210 7.56 27.16 7.48
C ALA A 210 7.59 26.13 6.34
N LYS A 211 8.75 25.49 6.11
CA LYS A 211 8.85 24.41 5.11
C LYS A 211 8.03 23.19 5.50
N ALA A 212 7.99 22.84 6.78
CA ALA A 212 7.16 21.77 7.29
C ALA A 212 5.69 21.98 6.92
N ALA A 213 5.14 23.17 7.20
CA ALA A 213 3.76 23.49 6.89
C ALA A 213 3.46 23.43 5.39
N LEU A 214 4.35 23.96 4.55
CA LEU A 214 4.21 23.94 3.09
C LEU A 214 4.05 22.50 2.56
N HIS A 215 4.99 21.64 2.90
CA HIS A 215 5.04 20.27 2.39
C HIS A 215 3.93 19.38 2.99
N LEU A 216 3.66 19.48 4.29
CA LEU A 216 2.60 18.69 4.93
C LEU A 216 1.21 19.06 4.41
N ARG A 217 0.94 20.36 4.15
CA ARG A 217 -0.31 20.78 3.50
C ARG A 217 -0.41 20.26 2.07
N ALA A 218 0.68 20.22 1.31
CA ALA A 218 0.68 19.62 -0.04
C ALA A 218 0.37 18.11 0.02
N PHE A 219 0.97 17.39 0.96
CA PHE A 219 0.68 15.97 1.21
C PHE A 219 -0.78 15.73 1.60
N LEU A 220 -1.31 16.47 2.58
CA LEU A 220 -2.71 16.28 3.02
C LEU A 220 -3.72 16.65 1.93
N ARG A 221 -3.51 17.75 1.19
CA ARG A 221 -4.40 18.15 0.08
C ARG A 221 -4.49 17.07 -1.00
N ARG A 222 -3.35 16.48 -1.40
CA ARG A 222 -3.32 15.40 -2.38
C ARG A 222 -4.09 14.15 -1.92
N ASN A 223 -4.19 13.94 -0.61
CA ASN A 223 -4.79 12.76 -0.01
C ASN A 223 -6.16 13.06 0.65
N ALA A 224 -6.81 14.18 0.31
CA ALA A 224 -8.09 14.56 0.90
C ALA A 224 -9.24 13.61 0.49
N SER A 225 -9.21 13.11 -0.74
CA SER A 225 -10.28 12.30 -1.34
C SER A 225 -9.87 10.83 -1.54
N LEU A 226 -9.05 10.27 -0.64
CA LEU A 226 -8.66 8.86 -0.72
C LEU A 226 -9.85 7.94 -0.45
N ASP A 227 -9.94 6.88 -1.28
CA ASP A 227 -10.70 5.68 -0.97
C ASP A 227 -10.22 5.02 0.33
N GLU A 228 -11.04 4.14 0.90
CA GLU A 228 -10.76 3.55 2.22
C GLU A 228 -9.49 2.68 2.19
N ALA A 229 -9.21 1.96 1.09
CA ALA A 229 -8.03 1.12 0.97
C ALA A 229 -6.71 1.94 1.00
N LYS A 230 -6.66 3.07 0.26
CA LYS A 230 -5.52 3.99 0.32
C LYS A 230 -5.45 4.71 1.67
N ARG A 231 -6.60 5.07 2.26
CA ARG A 231 -6.65 5.69 3.59
C ARG A 231 -6.11 4.75 4.66
N LEU A 232 -6.41 3.45 4.57
CA LEU A 232 -5.86 2.41 5.43
C LEU A 232 -4.33 2.37 5.32
N THR A 233 -3.82 2.39 4.08
CA THR A 233 -2.39 2.30 3.78
C THR A 233 -1.61 3.49 4.32
N LEU A 234 -2.19 4.70 4.28
CA LEU A 234 -1.53 5.95 4.70
C LEU A 234 -1.99 6.44 6.07
N ARG A 235 -2.67 5.59 6.87
CA ARG A 235 -3.36 6.02 8.09
C ARG A 235 -2.41 6.73 9.05
N GLU A 236 -1.23 6.17 9.24
CA GLU A 236 -0.26 6.67 10.22
C GLU A 236 0.46 7.94 9.74
N GLU A 237 0.81 8.00 8.45
CA GLU A 237 1.38 9.17 7.80
C GLU A 237 0.42 10.36 7.86
N LEU A 238 -0.87 10.12 7.55
CA LEU A 238 -1.91 11.15 7.63
C LEU A 238 -2.10 11.63 9.07
N ARG A 239 -2.04 10.73 10.05
CA ARG A 239 -2.12 11.09 11.48
C ARG A 239 -0.94 11.96 11.89
N ARG A 240 0.29 11.53 11.61
CA ARG A 240 1.53 12.26 11.94
C ARG A 240 1.59 13.64 11.28
N ALA A 241 1.26 13.73 9.99
CA ALA A 241 1.20 14.99 9.26
C ALA A 241 0.21 15.99 9.87
N ARG A 242 -0.99 15.53 10.27
CA ARG A 242 -1.99 16.38 10.95
C ARG A 242 -1.52 16.84 12.31
N VAL A 243 -0.91 15.95 13.10
CA VAL A 243 -0.38 16.30 14.44
C VAL A 243 0.73 17.33 14.33
N ALA A 244 1.66 17.17 13.39
CA ALA A 244 2.73 18.13 13.17
C ALA A 244 2.17 19.51 12.76
N LEU A 245 1.22 19.55 11.81
CA LEU A 245 0.58 20.81 11.40
C LEU A 245 -0.17 21.51 12.54
N ALA A 246 -0.95 20.76 13.33
CA ALA A 246 -1.67 21.33 14.47
C ALA A 246 -0.71 22.00 15.47
N LYS A 247 0.47 21.40 15.71
CA LYS A 247 1.51 21.98 16.57
C LYS A 247 2.20 23.21 15.96
N ILE A 248 2.30 23.28 14.64
CA ILE A 248 2.85 24.45 13.95
C ILE A 248 1.88 25.63 14.06
N GLU A 249 0.58 25.37 13.93
CA GLU A 249 -0.48 26.38 13.90
C GLU A 249 -0.92 26.86 15.30
N SER A 250 -0.57 26.12 16.36
CA SER A 250 -0.87 26.49 17.74
C SER A 250 0.13 27.46 18.37
N VAL A 251 1.10 27.97 17.60
CA VAL A 251 2.16 28.90 18.06
C VAL A 251 2.11 30.18 17.24
#